data_AF-A0A2V9R306-F1
#
_entry.id   AF-A0A2V9R306-F1
#
_cell.length_a   1.000
_cell.length_b   1.000
_cell.length_c   1.000
_cell.angle_alpha   90.00
_cell.angle_beta   90.00
_cell.angle_gamma   90.00
#
_symmetry.space_group_name_H-M   'P 1'
#
loop_
_entity.id
_entity.type
_entity.pdbx_description
1 polymer ?
#
loop_
_entity_poly.entity_id
_entity_poly.type
_entity_poly.pdbx_seq_one_letter_code
_entity_poly.pdbx_strand_id
1 'polypeptide(L)' 'MAEMELGVSQLELKYCERCGGLWLRPRGSDLIFCGPCAKVMAGLLISSRSSLSEIGQSRTQTAQNPFWTNGGRA' A
#
# COMPACT_ATOMS: atom_id res chain seq x y z
N MET A 1 -3.99 -29.16 -27.27
CA MET A 1 -4.45 -27.94 -26.58
C MET A 1 -3.83 -27.96 -25.19
N ALA A 2 -2.56 -27.54 -25.06
CA ALA A 2 -1.91 -27.48 -23.76
C ALA A 2 -2.28 -26.13 -23.15
N GLU A 3 -3.36 -26.11 -22.38
CA GLU A 3 -3.69 -24.98 -21.52
C GLU A 3 -2.51 -24.81 -20.56
N MET A 4 -1.80 -23.71 -20.75
CA MET A 4 -0.76 -23.29 -19.83
C MET A 4 -1.49 -22.90 -18.54
N GLU A 5 -1.59 -23.84 -17.62
CA GLU A 5 -2.08 -23.63 -16.26
C GLU A 5 -1.08 -22.70 -15.54
N LEU A 6 -1.15 -21.42 -15.84
CA LEU A 6 -0.45 -20.37 -15.11
C LEU A 6 -1.04 -20.40 -13.70
N GLY A 7 -0.37 -21.12 -12.80
CA GLY A 7 -0.81 -21.44 -11.44
C GLY A 7 -1.44 -20.24 -10.76
N VAL A 8 -2.77 -20.23 -10.70
CA VAL A 8 -3.56 -19.14 -10.13
C VAL A 8 -3.28 -19.09 -8.63
N SER A 9 -2.45 -18.12 -8.23
CA SER A 9 -2.13 -17.91 -6.82
C SER A 9 -3.31 -17.22 -6.14
N GLN A 10 -3.97 -17.91 -5.21
CA GLN A 10 -5.04 -17.32 -4.42
C GLN A 10 -4.44 -16.33 -3.42
N LEU A 11 -4.79 -15.05 -3.59
CA LEU A 11 -4.41 -13.97 -2.71
C LEU A 11 -5.64 -13.42 -1.99
N GLU A 12 -5.43 -12.90 -0.79
CA GLU A 12 -6.43 -12.15 -0.03
C GLU A 12 -5.89 -10.75 0.29
N LEU A 13 -6.80 -9.77 0.33
CA LEU A 13 -6.49 -8.41 0.72
C LEU A 13 -6.58 -8.29 2.25
N LYS A 14 -5.53 -7.74 2.89
CA LYS A 14 -5.47 -7.57 4.35
C LYS A 14 -4.95 -6.19 4.72
N TYR A 15 -5.34 -5.72 5.91
CA TYR A 15 -4.79 -4.54 6.55
C TYR A 15 -3.51 -4.88 7.34
N CYS A 16 -2.49 -4.04 7.25
CA CYS A 16 -1.29 -4.15 8.08
C CYS A 16 -1.58 -3.60 9.49
N GLU A 17 -1.39 -4.41 10.53
CA GLU A 17 -1.70 -3.99 11.91
C GLU A 17 -0.78 -2.88 12.47
N ARG A 18 0.31 -2.55 11.76
CA ARG A 18 1.24 -1.50 12.21
C ARG A 18 1.05 -0.15 11.52
N CYS A 19 0.74 -0.13 10.22
CA CYS A 19 0.55 1.11 9.47
C CYS A 19 -0.89 1.32 8.96
N GLY A 20 -1.79 0.35 9.13
CA GLY A 20 -3.15 0.39 8.60
C GLY A 20 -3.24 0.24 7.08
N GLY A 21 -2.11 0.11 6.37
CA GLY A 21 -2.08 0.00 4.91
C GLY A 21 -2.67 -1.31 4.38
N LEU A 22 -3.31 -1.24 3.22
CA LEU A 22 -3.84 -2.40 2.50
C LEU A 22 -2.74 -3.09 1.69
N TRP A 23 -2.70 -4.41 1.73
CA TRP A 23 -1.74 -5.21 0.99
C TRP A 23 -2.28 -6.62 0.67
N LEU A 24 -1.72 -7.24 -0.37
CA LEU A 24 -2.08 -8.61 -0.77
C LEU A 24 -1.17 -9.62 -0.07
N ARG A 25 -1.76 -10.70 0.43
CA ARG A 25 -1.03 -11.85 0.98
C ARG A 25 -1.58 -13.17 0.42
N PRO A 26 -0.79 -14.26 0.44
CA PRO A 26 -1.31 -15.58 0.12
C PRO A 26 -2.50 -15.94 1.00
N ARG A 27 -3.54 -16.51 0.41
CA ARG A 27 -4.74 -16.93 1.14
C ARG A 27 -4.37 -17.93 2.24
N GLY A 28 -4.81 -17.68 3.47
CA GLY A 28 -4.54 -18.54 4.63
C GLY A 28 -3.16 -18.35 5.28
N SER A 29 -2.37 -17.37 4.83
CA SER A 29 -1.10 -17.02 5.47
C SER A 29 -1.33 -16.38 6.85
N ASP A 30 -0.40 -16.57 7.79
CA ASP A 30 -0.43 -15.90 9.11
C ASP A 30 0.24 -14.51 9.10
N LEU A 31 0.58 -13.98 7.92
CA LEU A 31 1.28 -12.71 7.86
C LEU A 31 0.39 -11.53 8.35
N ILE A 32 0.90 -10.96 9.44
CA ILE A 32 0.60 -9.72 10.17
C ILE A 32 0.63 -8.36 9.47
N PHE A 33 1.77 -8.20 8.82
CA PHE A 33 2.38 -6.92 8.52
C PHE A 33 2.72 -6.93 7.03
N CYS A 34 2.55 -5.79 6.37
CA CYS A 34 3.02 -5.65 5.01
C CYS A 34 4.55 -5.82 4.95
N GLY A 35 5.08 -6.24 3.80
CA GLY A 35 6.53 -6.47 3.62
C GLY A 35 7.46 -5.36 4.13
N PRO A 36 7.16 -4.06 3.89
CA PRO A 36 7.93 -2.95 4.44
C PRO A 36 7.89 -2.91 5.96
N CYS A 37 6.69 -3.12 6.52
CA CYS A 37 6.51 -3.18 7.95
C CYS A 37 7.30 -4.36 8.54
N ALA A 38 7.26 -5.54 7.93
CA ALA A 38 8.03 -6.70 8.37
C ALA A 38 9.54 -6.44 8.38
N LYS A 39 10.09 -5.79 7.34
CA LYS A 39 11.52 -5.42 7.29
C LYS A 39 11.96 -4.48 8.41
N VAL A 40 11.13 -3.49 8.74
CA VAL A 40 11.39 -2.61 9.89
C VAL A 40 11.39 -3.39 11.21
N MET A 41 10.46 -4.34 11.40
CA MET A 41 10.46 -5.18 12.63
C MET A 41 11.70 -6.08 12.71
N ALA A 42 12.18 -6.54 11.56
CA ALA A 42 13.41 -7.31 11.46
C ALA A 42 14.68 -6.45 11.59
N GLY A 43 14.55 -5.13 11.80
CA GLY A 43 15.70 -4.21 11.87
C GLY A 43 16.40 -3.97 10.54
N LEU A 44 15.81 -4.40 9.42
CA LEU A 44 16.40 -4.30 8.08
C LEU A 44 16.13 -2.95 7.41
N LEU A 45 15.19 -2.16 7.92
CA LEU A 45 14.87 -0.82 7.43
C LEU A 45 14.59 0.11 8.61
N ILE A 46 14.96 1.38 8.45
CA ILE A 46 14.53 2.46 9.34
C ILE A 46 13.12 2.86 8.93
N SER A 47 12.23 3.00 9.92
CA SER A 47 10.84 3.39 9.71
C SER A 47 10.74 4.86 9.30
N SER A 48 10.97 5.20 8.04
CA SER A 48 10.46 6.46 7.47
C SER A 48 8.94 6.30 7.35
N ARG A 49 8.18 7.05 8.15
CA ARG A 49 6.70 7.10 8.14
C ARG A 49 6.13 7.74 6.86
N SER A 50 6.85 7.65 5.76
CA SER A 50 6.57 8.32 4.51
C SER A 50 6.60 7.26 3.41
N SER A 51 5.42 6.97 2.87
CA SER A 51 5.28 6.65 1.45
C SER A 51 5.51 5.19 1.02
N LEU A 52 4.57 4.30 1.40
CA LEU A 52 4.19 3.18 0.52
C LEU A 52 2.71 3.19 0.14
N SER A 53 2.10 4.37 0.20
CA SER A 53 0.88 4.71 -0.56
C SER A 53 1.21 5.45 -1.86
N GLU A 54 2.46 5.37 -2.35
CA GLU A 54 2.94 6.05 -3.56
C GLU A 54 3.14 5.13 -4.78
N ILE A 55 2.58 3.92 -4.78
CA ILE A 55 2.35 3.21 -6.05
C ILE A 55 1.14 3.89 -6.72
N GLY A 56 1.42 5.06 -7.28
CA GLY A 56 0.47 6.02 -7.82
C GLY A 56 1.05 7.42 -8.07
N GLN A 57 2.29 7.72 -7.68
CA GLN A 57 2.90 9.02 -7.96
C GLN A 57 3.78 8.98 -9.21
N SER A 58 3.09 8.85 -10.35
CA SER A 58 3.63 9.33 -11.63
C SER A 58 3.77 10.85 -11.55
N ARG A 59 4.95 11.31 -11.12
CA ARG A 59 5.67 12.46 -11.69
C ARG A 59 4.81 13.58 -12.29
N THR A 60 4.25 14.46 -11.44
CA THR A 60 3.94 15.86 -11.80
C THR A 60 4.10 16.76 -10.58
N GLN A 61 5.34 17.20 -10.32
CA GLN A 61 5.57 18.46 -9.63
C GLN A 61 5.15 19.59 -10.57
N THR A 62 4.03 20.26 -10.30
CA THR A 62 3.81 21.70 -10.57
C THR A 62 2.43 22.11 -10.04
N ALA A 63 2.41 23.28 -9.41
CA ALA A 63 1.26 24.06 -8.91
C ALA A 63 0.66 23.65 -7.56
N GLN A 64 1.31 24.12 -6.49
CA GLN A 64 0.74 25.02 -5.47
C GLN A 64 -0.80 24.98 -5.26
N ASN A 65 -1.21 24.61 -4.05
CA ASN A 65 -2.52 24.84 -3.39
C ASN A 65 -3.14 26.25 -3.63
N PRO A 66 -4.43 26.55 -3.29
CA PRO A 66 -5.55 25.70 -2.81
C PRO A 66 -6.97 26.08 -3.37
N PHE A 67 -7.92 25.13 -3.52
CA PHE A 67 -9.31 25.43 -3.96
C PHE A 67 -10.38 25.44 -2.83
N TRP A 68 -10.02 25.22 -1.57
CA TRP A 68 -10.99 24.90 -0.49
C TRP A 68 -11.04 25.88 0.69
N THR A 69 -10.74 27.17 0.49
CA THR A 69 -10.93 28.19 1.55
C THR A 69 -12.01 29.20 1.15
N ASN A 70 -13.11 29.20 1.92
CA ASN A 70 -14.36 29.98 1.81
C ASN A 70 -15.41 29.34 0.89
N GLY A 71 -16.56 28.86 1.37
CA GLY A 71 -17.39 29.38 2.46
C GLY A 71 -18.69 29.88 1.82
N GLY A 72 -19.73 29.03 1.85
CA GLY A 72 -21.00 29.27 1.19
C GLY A 72 -21.73 30.52 1.68
N ARG A 73 -22.51 31.11 0.78
CA ARG A 73 -23.67 31.96 1.11
C ARG A 73 -24.81 31.63 0.15
N ALA A 74 -26.00 31.52 0.75
CA ALA A 74 -27.29 31.38 0.11
C ALA A 74 -27.66 32.62 -0.73
#